data_AF-A0A5C4WRT6-F1
#
_entry.id   AF-A0A5C4WRT6-F1
#
_cell.length_a   1.000
_cell.length_b   1.000
_cell.length_c   1.000
_cell.angle_alpha   90.00
_cell.angle_beta   90.00
_cell.angle_gamma   90.00
#
_symmetry.space_group_name_H-M   'P 1'
#
loop_
_entity.id
_entity.type
_entity.pdbx_description
1 polymer ?
#
loop_
_entity_poly.entity_id
_entity_poly.type
_entity_poly.pdbx_seq_one_letter_code
_entity_poly.pdbx_strand_id
1 'polypeptide(L)'
;MSGETNLLGDYVRARRELVTPEQAGIPVTGVRRVPGLRREEVAMLAGISADYYMRLEQGRDRNPSVQVLESLARVLRLDDDATAYLLRLGTDRPRRRTRRPRREAIPPGIAKLVATLPLPAYVEGRYFDVLAANALATALSPRLVAGGNRLRDVFLDPAEQALYPDWEDAGGGMVAGFRESVGTDTDDPRVIELVGELSLASPRFSRLWARHDVVACEGAPKRIHHPQVGALRLNRERLGVGGAEGQTLVVYHPDPGTDSAEKLALLASMTALDVAR
;
A
#
# COMPACT_ATOMS: atom_id res chain seq x y z
N MET A 1 23.06 -11.64 -17.88
CA MET A 1 23.62 -10.58 -17.03
C MET A 1 22.72 -10.44 -15.83
N SER A 2 23.15 -10.96 -14.68
CA SER A 2 22.41 -10.91 -13.42
C SER A 2 22.35 -9.46 -12.93
N GLY A 3 21.31 -8.74 -13.38
CA GLY A 3 20.97 -7.42 -12.86
C GLY A 3 20.41 -7.60 -11.46
N GLU A 4 21.27 -7.50 -10.45
CA GLU A 4 20.78 -7.33 -9.08
C GLU A 4 19.92 -6.07 -9.02
N THR A 5 18.68 -6.23 -8.57
CA THR A 5 17.71 -5.15 -8.40
C THR A 5 18.27 -4.09 -7.44
N ASN A 6 18.49 -2.85 -7.92
CA ASN A 6 18.97 -1.74 -7.10
C ASN A 6 17.78 -0.99 -6.46
N LEU A 7 17.12 -1.64 -5.50
CA LEU A 7 15.93 -1.09 -4.86
C LEU A 7 16.18 0.29 -4.22
N LEU A 8 17.34 0.47 -3.59
CA LEU A 8 17.73 1.74 -2.99
C LEU A 8 17.85 2.86 -4.03
N GLY A 9 18.61 2.63 -5.10
CA GLY A 9 18.78 3.67 -6.11
C GLY A 9 17.52 3.93 -6.93
N ASP A 10 16.67 2.92 -7.16
CA ASP A 10 15.38 3.10 -7.81
C ASP A 10 14.43 3.92 -6.92
N TYR A 11 14.39 3.64 -5.62
CA TYR A 11 13.62 4.42 -4.65
C TYR A 11 14.09 5.88 -4.60
N VAL A 12 15.39 6.11 -4.40
CA VAL A 12 15.96 7.47 -4.31
C VAL A 12 15.74 8.25 -5.62
N ARG A 13 15.87 7.59 -6.79
CA ARG A 13 15.55 8.20 -8.09
C ARG A 13 14.09 8.62 -8.19
N ALA A 14 13.16 7.73 -7.85
CA ALA A 14 11.73 8.00 -7.91
C ALA A 14 11.34 9.16 -6.99
N ARG A 15 11.83 9.16 -5.73
CA ARG A 15 11.58 10.25 -4.78
C ARG A 15 12.18 11.59 -5.22
N ARG A 16 13.39 11.58 -5.79
CA ARG A 16 14.04 12.79 -6.34
C ARG A 16 13.20 13.47 -7.41
N GLU A 17 12.57 12.68 -8.28
CA GLU A 17 11.78 13.20 -9.40
C GLU A 17 10.46 13.86 -8.96
N LEU A 18 10.02 13.60 -7.71
CA LEU A 18 8.81 14.18 -7.13
C LEU A 18 9.05 15.48 -6.36
N VAL A 19 10.27 15.70 -5.86
CA VAL A 19 10.60 16.93 -5.13
C VAL A 19 10.91 18.05 -6.12
N THR A 20 10.14 19.12 -6.05
CA THR A 20 10.38 20.31 -6.88
C THR A 20 11.55 21.14 -6.33
N PRO A 21 12.27 21.87 -7.19
CA PRO A 21 13.34 22.77 -6.77
C PRO A 21 12.87 23.79 -5.72
N GLU A 22 11.68 24.36 -5.91
CA GLU A 22 11.09 25.35 -5.01
C GLU A 22 10.84 24.77 -3.61
N GLN A 23 10.34 23.53 -3.54
CA GLN A 23 10.16 22.82 -2.28
C GLN A 23 11.47 22.56 -1.54
N ALA A 24 12.59 22.51 -2.27
CA ALA A 24 13.94 22.35 -1.73
C ALA A 24 14.68 23.68 -1.53
N GLY A 25 14.02 24.83 -1.76
CA GLY A 25 14.60 26.15 -1.63
C GLY A 25 15.60 26.51 -2.74
N ILE A 26 15.55 25.82 -3.88
CA ILE A 26 16.45 26.06 -5.02
C ILE A 26 15.77 27.05 -5.98
N PRO A 27 16.40 28.21 -6.24
CA PRO A 27 15.92 29.15 -7.25
C PRO A 27 15.95 28.51 -8.65
N VAL A 28 14.85 28.59 -9.38
CA VAL A 28 14.79 28.10 -10.76
C VAL A 28 15.21 29.22 -11.72
N THR A 29 16.37 29.06 -12.35
CA THR A 29 16.86 29.95 -13.41
C THR A 29 16.90 29.21 -14.76
N GLY A 30 16.19 29.74 -15.77
CA GLY A 30 16.22 29.23 -17.15
C GLY A 30 15.35 27.98 -17.40
N VAL A 31 15.54 27.36 -18.57
CA VAL A 31 14.75 26.20 -19.01
C VAL A 31 15.25 24.91 -18.35
N ARG A 32 14.37 24.24 -17.59
CA ARG A 32 14.64 22.92 -16.98
C ARG A 32 14.15 21.79 -17.86
N ARG A 33 14.94 20.70 -17.90
CA ARG A 33 14.59 19.45 -18.62
C ARG A 33 13.88 18.42 -17.74
N VAL A 34 14.02 18.54 -16.42
CA VAL A 34 13.40 17.63 -15.44
C VAL A 34 12.54 18.44 -14.46
N PRO A 35 11.34 17.95 -14.10
CA PRO A 35 10.45 18.64 -13.18
C PRO A 35 10.95 18.58 -11.73
N GLY A 36 11.58 17.48 -11.33
CA GLY A 36 12.14 17.30 -9.98
C GLY A 36 13.58 17.80 -9.82
N LEU A 37 14.20 17.43 -8.70
CA LEU A 37 15.59 17.78 -8.40
C LEU A 37 16.58 17.09 -9.35
N ARG A 38 17.65 17.80 -9.70
CA ARG A 38 18.82 17.23 -10.38
C ARG A 38 19.67 16.45 -9.38
N ARG A 39 20.49 15.53 -9.88
CA ARG A 39 21.44 14.75 -9.05
C ARG A 39 22.39 15.65 -8.26
N GLU A 40 22.92 16.66 -8.93
CA GLU A 40 23.84 17.66 -8.36
C GLU A 40 23.19 18.45 -7.22
N GLU A 41 21.91 18.77 -7.36
CA GLU A 41 21.14 19.52 -6.37
C GLU A 41 20.89 18.68 -5.12
N VAL A 42 20.47 17.42 -5.28
CA VAL A 42 20.33 16.50 -4.14
C VAL A 42 21.66 16.30 -3.44
N ALA A 43 22.74 16.07 -4.21
CA ALA A 43 24.06 15.86 -3.65
C ALA A 43 24.56 17.07 -2.84
N MET A 44 24.39 18.28 -3.39
CA MET A 44 24.70 19.54 -2.71
C MET A 44 23.93 19.67 -1.39
N LEU A 45 22.61 19.50 -1.43
CA LEU A 45 21.75 19.65 -0.25
C LEU A 45 22.00 18.55 0.81
N ALA A 46 22.39 17.35 0.37
CA ALA A 46 22.69 16.23 1.26
C ALA A 46 24.15 16.25 1.78
N GLY A 47 24.99 17.19 1.33
CA GLY A 47 26.39 17.28 1.75
C GLY A 47 27.28 16.13 1.24
N ILE A 48 26.97 15.58 0.07
CA ILE A 48 27.70 14.46 -0.57
C ILE A 48 28.15 14.85 -1.98
N SER A 49 29.07 14.09 -2.58
CA SER A 49 29.50 14.36 -3.96
C SER A 49 28.44 13.89 -4.98
N ALA A 50 28.31 14.63 -6.09
CA ALA A 50 27.40 14.27 -7.18
C ALA A 50 27.74 12.88 -7.77
N ASP A 51 29.02 12.55 -7.86
CA ASP A 51 29.49 11.23 -8.31
C ASP A 51 29.06 10.11 -7.36
N TYR A 52 29.10 10.36 -6.04
CA TYR A 52 28.65 9.37 -5.05
C TYR A 52 27.14 9.16 -5.15
N TYR A 53 26.34 10.24 -5.25
CA TYR A 53 24.90 10.12 -5.44
C TYR A 53 24.53 9.40 -6.75
N MET A 54 25.25 9.68 -7.84
CA MET A 54 25.08 8.96 -9.11
C MET A 54 25.36 7.46 -8.97
N ARG A 55 26.42 7.07 -8.25
CA ARG A 55 26.75 5.65 -8.01
C ARG A 55 25.73 4.95 -7.14
N LEU A 56 25.12 5.67 -6.19
CA LEU A 56 23.99 5.17 -5.40
C LEU A 56 22.78 4.86 -6.30
N GLU A 57 22.36 5.80 -7.16
CA GLU A 57 21.26 5.56 -8.11
C GLU A 57 21.57 4.41 -9.10
N GLN A 58 22.84 4.22 -9.48
CA GLN A 58 23.26 3.14 -10.38
C GLN A 58 23.48 1.80 -9.67
N GLY A 59 23.47 1.76 -8.34
CA GLY A 59 23.65 0.54 -7.55
C GLY A 59 25.10 0.06 -7.49
N ARG A 60 26.03 0.96 -7.84
CA ARG A 60 27.49 0.75 -7.73
C ARG A 60 27.99 0.98 -6.31
N ASP A 61 27.33 1.86 -5.56
CA ASP A 61 27.48 2.02 -4.11
C ASP A 61 26.21 1.52 -3.43
N ARG A 62 26.33 0.54 -2.52
CA ARG A 62 25.17 -0.14 -1.91
C ARG A 62 25.09 -0.05 -0.39
N ASN A 63 26.13 0.47 0.24
CA ASN A 63 26.23 0.56 1.70
C ASN A 63 26.44 2.03 2.11
N PRO A 64 25.49 2.94 1.85
CA PRO A 64 25.55 4.27 2.42
C PRO A 64 25.47 4.20 3.95
N SER A 65 26.07 5.16 4.64
CA SER A 65 25.90 5.28 6.09
C SER A 65 24.47 5.72 6.43
N VAL A 66 24.03 5.41 7.65
CA VAL A 66 22.73 5.89 8.19
C VAL A 66 22.63 7.41 8.07
N GLN A 67 23.70 8.14 8.39
CA GLN A 67 23.75 9.60 8.28
C GLN A 67 23.51 10.10 6.84
N VAL A 68 24.02 9.40 5.83
CA VAL A 68 23.76 9.73 4.43
C VAL A 68 22.29 9.50 4.10
N LEU A 69 21.72 8.36 4.52
CA LEU A 69 20.30 8.04 4.28
C LEU A 69 19.36 9.05 4.96
N GLU A 70 19.63 9.44 6.21
CA GLU A 70 18.87 10.48 6.92
C GLU A 70 18.97 11.85 6.24
N SER A 71 20.14 12.17 5.69
CA SER A 71 20.32 13.42 4.94
C SER A 71 19.55 13.39 3.63
N LEU A 72 19.55 12.26 2.92
CA LEU A 72 18.73 12.06 1.73
C LEU A 72 17.24 12.12 2.07
N ALA A 73 16.78 11.50 3.15
CA ALA A 73 15.39 11.56 3.59
C ALA A 73 14.92 13.01 3.80
N ARG A 74 15.74 13.83 4.46
CA ARG A 74 15.45 15.25 4.68
C ARG A 74 15.36 16.04 3.39
N VAL A 75 16.33 15.87 2.48
CA VAL A 75 16.36 16.56 1.18
C VAL A 75 15.19 16.15 0.30
N LEU A 76 14.86 14.86 0.32
CA LEU A 76 13.75 14.29 -0.44
C LEU A 76 12.39 14.48 0.25
N ARG A 77 12.37 15.19 1.40
CA ARG A 77 11.16 15.51 2.18
C ARG A 77 10.31 14.27 2.46
N LEU A 78 10.96 13.18 2.83
CA LEU A 78 10.31 11.93 3.22
C LEU A 78 9.65 12.11 4.59
N ASP A 79 8.47 11.52 4.76
CA ASP A 79 7.86 11.35 6.08
C ASP A 79 8.54 10.21 6.86
N ASP A 80 8.05 9.93 8.06
CA ASP A 80 8.65 8.94 8.96
C ASP A 80 8.60 7.52 8.37
N ASP A 81 7.50 7.13 7.72
CA ASP A 81 7.33 5.83 7.07
C ASP A 81 8.29 5.65 5.89
N ALA A 82 8.33 6.65 5.00
CA ALA A 82 9.24 6.68 3.86
C ALA A 82 10.71 6.70 4.30
N THR A 83 11.03 7.39 5.40
CA THR A 83 12.37 7.42 5.99
C THR A 83 12.75 6.05 6.56
N ALA A 84 11.85 5.41 7.32
CA ALA A 84 12.07 4.06 7.84
C ALA A 84 12.27 3.03 6.71
N TYR A 85 11.51 3.15 5.62
CA TYR A 85 11.69 2.33 4.42
C TYR A 85 13.05 2.57 3.75
N LEU A 86 13.45 3.83 3.55
CA LEU A 86 14.75 4.17 3.00
C LEU A 86 15.90 3.58 3.83
N LEU A 87 15.82 3.68 5.16
CA LEU A 87 16.80 3.11 6.06
C LEU A 87 16.89 1.58 5.92
N ARG A 88 15.74 0.88 5.90
CA ARG A 88 15.70 -0.56 5.64
C ARG A 88 16.35 -0.92 4.30
N LEU A 89 16.08 -0.18 3.23
CA LEU A 89 16.71 -0.41 1.92
C LEU A 89 18.24 -0.29 1.94
N GLY A 90 18.79 0.56 2.81
CA GLY A 90 20.24 0.74 2.94
C GLY A 90 20.91 -0.26 3.89
N THR A 91 20.16 -0.87 4.81
CA THR A 91 20.70 -1.83 5.80
C THR A 91 20.41 -3.28 5.45
N ASP A 92 19.26 -3.56 4.84
CA ASP A 92 18.83 -4.91 4.49
C ASP A 92 19.57 -5.37 3.24
N ARG A 93 20.53 -6.28 3.43
CA ARG A 93 20.99 -7.12 2.34
C ARG A 93 19.79 -7.92 1.84
N PRO A 94 19.54 -8.00 0.52
CA PRO A 94 18.45 -8.80 -0.02
C PRO A 94 18.55 -10.20 0.58
N ARG A 95 17.56 -10.55 1.40
CA ARG A 95 17.52 -11.85 2.06
C ARG A 95 17.34 -12.88 0.96
N ARG A 96 18.45 -13.53 0.61
CA ARG A 96 18.51 -14.68 -0.29
C ARG A 96 17.87 -15.90 0.40
N ARG A 97 16.58 -15.81 0.68
CA ARG A 97 15.74 -16.94 1.04
C ARG A 97 14.51 -16.85 0.16
N THR A 98 14.65 -17.43 -1.03
CA THR A 98 13.55 -18.03 -1.79
C THR A 98 12.90 -19.13 -0.93
N ARG A 99 12.21 -18.74 0.14
CA ARG A 99 11.14 -19.57 0.69
C ARG A 99 10.08 -19.57 -0.41
N ARG A 100 9.71 -20.77 -0.88
CA ARG A 100 8.51 -20.94 -1.70
C ARG A 100 7.39 -20.12 -1.05
N PRO A 101 6.63 -19.32 -1.81
CA PRO A 101 5.49 -18.61 -1.26
C PRO A 101 4.57 -19.65 -0.64
N ARG A 102 4.58 -19.68 0.69
CA ARG A 102 3.74 -20.57 1.46
C ARG A 102 2.40 -19.88 1.45
N ARG A 103 1.40 -20.48 0.80
CA ARG A 103 0.04 -19.95 0.74
C ARG A 103 -0.34 -19.48 2.14
N GLU A 104 -0.65 -18.19 2.28
CA GLU A 104 -0.87 -17.58 3.59
C GLU A 104 -2.04 -18.30 4.25
N ALA A 105 -1.73 -19.10 5.26
CA ALA A 105 -2.72 -19.87 5.98
C ALA A 105 -3.19 -19.03 7.17
N ILE A 106 -4.49 -18.81 7.26
CA ILE A 106 -5.07 -18.10 8.39
C ILE A 106 -5.02 -19.02 9.61
N PRO A 107 -4.61 -18.51 10.79
CA PRO A 107 -4.79 -19.24 12.03
C PRO A 107 -6.26 -19.65 12.23
N PRO A 108 -6.58 -20.92 12.51
CA PRO A 108 -7.97 -21.37 12.61
C PRO A 108 -8.83 -20.59 13.62
N GLY A 109 -8.22 -20.11 14.71
CA GLY A 109 -8.89 -19.27 15.69
C GLY A 109 -9.34 -17.92 15.13
N ILE A 110 -8.54 -17.30 14.25
CA ILE A 110 -8.86 -16.02 13.61
C ILE A 110 -9.98 -16.20 12.59
N ALA A 111 -9.94 -17.28 11.80
CA ALA A 111 -11.03 -17.59 10.87
C ALA A 111 -12.38 -17.76 11.60
N LYS A 112 -12.37 -18.45 12.76
CA LYS A 112 -13.56 -18.58 13.62
C LYS A 112 -14.01 -17.23 14.19
N LEU A 113 -13.08 -16.40 14.67
CA LEU A 113 -13.40 -15.06 15.18
C LEU A 113 -14.12 -14.23 14.11
N VAL A 114 -13.56 -14.15 12.91
CA VAL A 114 -14.13 -13.38 11.78
C VAL A 114 -15.58 -13.81 11.52
N ALA A 115 -15.85 -15.11 11.49
CA ALA A 115 -17.20 -15.64 11.27
C ALA A 115 -18.20 -15.25 12.36
N THR A 116 -17.76 -14.96 13.58
CA THR A 116 -18.62 -14.59 14.72
C THR A 116 -18.82 -13.08 14.90
N LEU A 117 -18.02 -12.24 14.23
CA LEU A 117 -18.10 -10.80 14.42
C LEU A 117 -19.42 -10.24 13.88
N PRO A 118 -20.14 -9.40 14.66
CA PRO A 118 -21.42 -8.79 14.25
C PRO A 118 -21.23 -7.57 13.32
N LEU A 119 -20.03 -7.42 12.75
CA LEU A 119 -19.62 -6.28 11.92
C LEU A 119 -18.96 -6.82 10.65
N PRO A 120 -19.00 -6.11 9.51
CA PRO A 120 -18.27 -6.50 8.30
C PRO A 120 -16.78 -6.66 8.61
N ALA A 121 -16.28 -7.88 8.49
CA ALA A 121 -14.92 -8.22 8.85
C ALA A 121 -14.30 -9.22 7.87
N TYR A 122 -13.05 -8.99 7.53
CA TYR A 122 -12.27 -9.87 6.66
C TYR A 122 -10.80 -9.85 7.05
N VAL A 123 -10.06 -10.88 6.67
CA VAL A 123 -8.62 -10.99 6.86
C VAL A 123 -7.95 -10.91 5.51
N GLU A 124 -6.97 -10.04 5.38
CA GLU A 124 -6.09 -9.96 4.22
C GLU A 124 -4.66 -10.33 4.61
N GLY A 125 -3.94 -10.93 3.66
CA GLY A 125 -2.52 -11.23 3.79
C GLY A 125 -1.62 -10.11 3.27
N ARG A 126 -0.31 -10.37 3.21
CA ARG A 126 0.69 -9.34 2.87
C ARG A 126 0.52 -8.81 1.44
N TYR A 127 -0.06 -9.60 0.55
CA TYR A 127 -0.32 -9.22 -0.84
C TYR A 127 -1.73 -8.65 -1.06
N PHE A 128 -2.46 -8.36 0.02
CA PHE A 128 -3.86 -7.91 -0.02
C PHE A 128 -4.80 -8.96 -0.62
N ASP A 129 -4.38 -10.23 -0.61
CA ASP A 129 -5.25 -11.38 -0.89
C ASP A 129 -6.20 -11.55 0.30
N VAL A 130 -7.51 -11.61 0.03
CA VAL A 130 -8.54 -11.86 1.05
C VAL A 130 -8.48 -13.33 1.41
N LEU A 131 -8.11 -13.62 2.66
CA LEU A 131 -7.94 -14.97 3.14
C LEU A 131 -9.25 -15.52 3.74
N ALA A 132 -10.01 -14.68 4.45
CA ALA A 132 -11.34 -14.99 4.98
C ALA A 132 -12.20 -13.73 5.02
N ALA A 133 -13.51 -13.88 4.92
CA ALA A 133 -14.47 -12.81 5.09
C ALA A 133 -15.74 -13.37 5.74
N ASN A 134 -16.43 -12.56 6.55
CA ASN A 134 -17.75 -12.92 7.04
C ASN A 134 -18.84 -12.48 6.06
N ALA A 135 -20.06 -12.99 6.27
CA ALA A 135 -21.19 -12.70 5.38
C ALA A 135 -21.48 -11.19 5.28
N LEU A 136 -21.29 -10.43 6.36
CA LEU A 136 -21.47 -8.98 6.36
C LEU A 136 -20.42 -8.24 5.54
N ALA A 137 -19.18 -8.72 5.49
CA ALA A 137 -18.16 -8.17 4.59
C ALA A 137 -18.54 -8.38 3.13
N THR A 138 -18.97 -9.59 2.77
CA THR A 138 -19.47 -9.90 1.42
C THR A 138 -20.72 -9.10 1.06
N ALA A 139 -21.61 -8.88 2.03
CA ALA A 139 -22.79 -8.05 1.83
C ALA A 139 -22.42 -6.57 1.61
N LEU A 140 -21.40 -6.06 2.31
CA LEU A 140 -20.92 -4.69 2.15
C LEU A 140 -20.22 -4.47 0.81
N SER A 141 -19.38 -5.42 0.37
CA SER A 141 -18.78 -5.47 -0.96
C SER A 141 -18.75 -6.92 -1.43
N PRO A 142 -19.39 -7.25 -2.57
CA PRO A 142 -19.37 -8.60 -3.13
C PRO A 142 -17.97 -9.15 -3.47
N ARG A 143 -16.94 -8.29 -3.49
CA ARG A 143 -15.54 -8.67 -3.74
C ARG A 143 -14.77 -9.04 -2.48
N LEU A 144 -15.30 -8.75 -1.29
CA LEU A 144 -14.73 -9.19 -0.02
C LEU A 144 -15.03 -10.68 0.21
N VAL A 145 -14.43 -11.53 -0.60
CA VAL A 145 -14.58 -12.99 -0.56
C VAL A 145 -13.20 -13.66 -0.56
N ALA A 146 -13.11 -14.80 0.12
CA ALA A 146 -11.85 -15.55 0.21
C ALA A 146 -11.34 -15.92 -1.20
N GLY A 147 -10.05 -15.67 -1.45
CA GLY A 147 -9.40 -15.86 -2.75
C GLY A 147 -9.43 -14.63 -3.68
N GLY A 148 -10.19 -13.58 -3.34
CA GLY A 148 -10.12 -12.28 -3.99
C GLY A 148 -8.84 -11.53 -3.65
N ASN A 149 -8.53 -10.46 -4.39
CA ASN A 149 -7.38 -9.59 -4.12
C ASN A 149 -7.82 -8.12 -4.18
N ARG A 150 -7.62 -7.39 -3.07
CA ARG A 150 -8.15 -6.02 -2.94
C ARG A 150 -7.55 -5.05 -3.95
N LEU A 151 -6.29 -5.24 -4.35
CA LEU A 151 -5.66 -4.42 -5.38
C LEU A 151 -6.32 -4.65 -6.74
N ARG A 152 -6.63 -5.90 -7.11
CA ARG A 152 -7.40 -6.19 -8.32
C ARG A 152 -8.79 -5.56 -8.25
N ASP A 153 -9.48 -5.73 -7.12
CA ASP A 153 -10.84 -5.21 -6.96
C ASP A 153 -10.89 -3.69 -7.18
N VAL A 154 -10.04 -2.93 -6.48
CA VAL A 154 -10.07 -1.45 -6.54
C VAL A 154 -9.61 -0.92 -7.91
N PHE A 155 -8.63 -1.55 -8.55
CA PHE A 155 -8.05 -1.00 -9.79
C PHE A 155 -8.70 -1.53 -11.06
N LEU A 156 -9.36 -2.70 -11.03
CA LEU A 156 -9.84 -3.39 -12.23
C LEU A 156 -11.37 -3.61 -12.24
N ASP A 157 -12.07 -3.52 -11.11
CA ASP A 157 -13.52 -3.71 -11.07
C ASP A 157 -14.28 -2.37 -10.99
N PRO A 158 -15.00 -1.96 -12.06
CA PRO A 158 -15.83 -0.76 -12.04
C PRO A 158 -16.94 -0.78 -10.97
N ALA A 159 -17.47 -1.95 -10.61
CA ALA A 159 -18.50 -2.06 -9.58
C ALA A 159 -17.94 -1.75 -8.19
N GLU A 160 -16.72 -2.20 -7.91
CA GLU A 160 -16.01 -1.86 -6.67
C GLU A 160 -15.66 -0.37 -6.64
N GLN A 161 -15.22 0.20 -7.78
CA GLN A 161 -14.95 1.64 -7.88
C GLN A 161 -16.20 2.49 -7.65
N ALA A 162 -17.36 2.08 -8.18
CA ALA A 162 -18.63 2.76 -7.98
C ALA A 162 -19.11 2.72 -6.52
N LEU A 163 -18.73 1.66 -5.79
CA LEU A 163 -19.05 1.49 -4.37
C LEU A 163 -18.27 2.48 -3.48
N TYR A 164 -17.07 2.91 -3.87
CA TYR A 164 -16.23 3.83 -3.09
C TYR A 164 -16.03 5.15 -3.85
N PRO A 165 -16.74 6.23 -3.48
CA PRO A 165 -16.60 7.54 -4.15
C PRO A 165 -15.16 8.05 -4.19
N ASP A 166 -14.39 7.74 -3.15
CA ASP A 166 -13.01 8.19 -2.97
C ASP A 166 -11.99 7.12 -3.37
N TRP A 167 -12.38 6.15 -4.21
CA TRP A 167 -11.49 5.05 -4.62
C TRP A 167 -10.19 5.56 -5.23
N GLU A 168 -10.24 6.70 -5.92
CA GLU A 168 -9.08 7.32 -6.55
C GLU A 168 -8.00 7.68 -5.52
N ASP A 169 -8.39 8.39 -4.46
CA ASP A 169 -7.50 8.81 -3.39
C ASP A 169 -7.08 7.61 -2.54
N ALA A 170 -8.02 6.72 -2.22
CA ALA A 170 -7.77 5.50 -1.46
C ALA A 170 -6.82 4.54 -2.19
N GLY A 171 -6.87 4.50 -3.52
CA GLY A 171 -5.99 3.68 -4.34
C GLY A 171 -4.52 4.04 -4.19
N GLY A 172 -4.21 5.34 -4.03
CA GLY A 172 -2.85 5.80 -3.76
C GLY A 172 -2.31 5.23 -2.44
N GLY A 173 -3.07 5.38 -1.36
CA GLY A 173 -2.72 4.82 -0.05
C GLY A 173 -2.61 3.29 -0.06
N MET A 174 -3.43 2.60 -0.87
CA MET A 174 -3.37 1.14 -0.97
C MET A 174 -2.13 0.65 -1.70
N VAL A 175 -1.68 1.37 -2.75
CA VAL A 175 -0.42 1.06 -3.45
C VAL A 175 0.79 1.34 -2.55
N ALA A 176 0.78 2.46 -1.82
CA ALA A 176 1.84 2.78 -0.87
C ALA A 176 1.92 1.76 0.27
N GLY A 177 0.77 1.37 0.82
CA GLY A 177 0.66 0.32 1.84
C GLY A 177 1.05 -1.07 1.34
N PHE A 178 0.79 -1.39 0.07
CA PHE A 178 1.26 -2.62 -0.54
C PHE A 178 2.79 -2.66 -0.63
N ARG A 179 3.42 -1.54 -1.01
CA ARG A 179 4.89 -1.44 -1.01
C ARG A 179 5.48 -1.60 0.38
N GLU A 180 4.86 -0.99 1.39
CA GLU A 180 5.26 -1.17 2.79
C GLU A 180 5.15 -2.64 3.23
N SER A 181 4.02 -3.28 2.93
CA SER A 181 3.74 -4.67 3.28
C SER A 181 4.71 -5.68 2.65
N VAL A 182 5.09 -5.45 1.39
CA VAL A 182 6.08 -6.28 0.69
C VAL A 182 7.51 -5.96 1.16
N GLY A 183 7.76 -4.74 1.64
CA GLY A 183 9.06 -4.32 2.13
C GLY A 183 10.13 -4.39 1.04
N THR A 184 11.20 -5.13 1.34
CA THR A 184 12.32 -5.38 0.42
C THR A 184 12.18 -6.67 -0.38
N ASP A 185 11.12 -7.47 -0.18
CA ASP A 185 10.90 -8.75 -0.85
C ASP A 185 10.28 -8.57 -2.25
N THR A 186 10.82 -7.64 -3.05
CA THR A 186 10.26 -7.32 -4.39
C THR A 186 10.52 -8.39 -5.45
N ASP A 187 11.49 -9.28 -5.21
CA ASP A 187 11.82 -10.40 -6.10
C ASP A 187 10.86 -11.60 -5.93
N ASP A 188 9.85 -11.47 -5.06
CA ASP A 188 8.82 -12.48 -4.87
C ASP A 188 7.97 -12.64 -6.16
N PRO A 189 7.85 -13.86 -6.71
CA PRO A 189 7.03 -14.12 -7.89
C PRO A 189 5.60 -13.59 -7.81
N ARG A 190 4.97 -13.62 -6.62
CA ARG A 190 3.60 -13.12 -6.43
C ARG A 190 3.52 -11.60 -6.55
N VAL A 191 4.55 -10.90 -6.07
CA VAL A 191 4.66 -9.43 -6.20
C VAL A 191 4.88 -9.06 -7.66
N ILE A 192 5.83 -9.73 -8.33
CA ILE A 192 6.13 -9.50 -9.74
C ILE A 192 4.88 -9.73 -10.61
N GLU A 193 4.16 -10.83 -10.39
CA GLU A 193 2.91 -11.14 -11.07
C GLU A 193 1.87 -10.02 -10.87
N LEU A 194 1.56 -9.68 -9.61
CA LEU A 194 0.52 -8.72 -9.28
C LEU A 194 0.84 -7.31 -9.80
N VAL A 195 2.07 -6.85 -9.60
CA VAL A 195 2.53 -5.55 -10.09
C VAL A 195 2.52 -5.52 -11.62
N GLY A 196 2.96 -6.59 -12.28
CA GLY A 196 2.97 -6.70 -13.73
C GLY A 196 1.57 -6.63 -14.32
N GLU A 197 0.65 -7.44 -13.79
CA GLU A 197 -0.76 -7.45 -14.20
C GLU A 197 -1.41 -6.07 -14.02
N LEU A 198 -1.33 -5.50 -12.81
CA LEU A 198 -1.98 -4.22 -12.50
C LEU A 198 -1.38 -3.05 -13.27
N SER A 199 -0.06 -3.08 -13.53
CA SER A 199 0.60 -2.03 -14.32
C SER A 199 0.18 -2.06 -15.79
N LEU A 200 -0.07 -3.25 -16.35
CA LEU A 200 -0.56 -3.40 -17.72
C LEU A 200 -2.03 -3.02 -17.84
N ALA A 201 -2.85 -3.40 -16.86
CA ALA A 201 -4.30 -3.22 -16.91
C ALA A 201 -4.77 -1.84 -16.40
N SER A 202 -3.99 -1.16 -15.56
CA SER A 202 -4.35 0.14 -14.99
C SER A 202 -3.21 1.16 -15.11
N PRO A 203 -3.32 2.14 -16.03
CA PRO A 203 -2.37 3.25 -16.14
C PRO A 203 -2.26 4.05 -14.83
N ARG A 204 -3.33 4.11 -14.04
CA ARG A 204 -3.33 4.76 -12.72
C ARG A 204 -2.44 4.00 -11.75
N PHE A 205 -2.60 2.67 -11.65
CA PHE A 205 -1.73 1.84 -10.81
C PHE A 205 -0.26 2.00 -11.21
N SER A 206 0.05 1.92 -12.52
CA SER A 206 1.41 2.07 -13.02
C SER A 206 2.06 3.40 -12.56
N ARG A 207 1.33 4.52 -12.67
CA ARG A 207 1.81 5.83 -12.19
C ARG A 207 2.03 5.86 -10.68
N LEU A 208 1.10 5.30 -9.90
CA LEU A 208 1.22 5.26 -8.43
C LEU A 208 2.37 4.37 -7.98
N TRP A 209 2.55 3.21 -8.61
CA TRP A 209 3.64 2.30 -8.30
C TRP A 209 5.02 2.93 -8.59
N ALA A 210 5.14 3.64 -9.72
CA ALA A 210 6.38 4.32 -10.14
C ALA A 210 6.79 5.49 -9.22
N ARG A 211 5.88 6.04 -8.41
CA ARG A 211 6.19 7.08 -7.42
C ARG A 211 6.95 6.57 -6.20
N HIS A 212 6.94 5.26 -5.98
CA HIS A 212 7.54 4.62 -4.80
C HIS A 212 7.08 5.26 -3.48
N ASP A 213 5.82 5.71 -3.42
CA ASP A 213 5.21 6.14 -2.17
C ASP A 213 5.19 4.93 -1.21
N VAL A 214 5.49 5.17 0.06
CA VAL A 214 5.48 4.18 1.13
C VAL A 214 4.85 4.84 2.33
N VAL A 215 3.74 4.26 2.78
CA VAL A 215 2.95 4.75 3.91
C VAL A 215 2.34 3.53 4.56
N ALA A 216 2.32 3.48 5.89
CA ALA A 216 1.58 2.45 6.61
C ALA A 216 0.11 2.51 6.16
N CYS A 217 -0.45 1.37 5.73
CA CYS A 217 -1.87 1.33 5.44
C CYS A 217 -2.61 1.41 6.77
N GLU A 218 -3.02 2.61 7.16
CA GLU A 218 -3.76 2.85 8.39
C GLU A 218 -5.27 2.62 8.21
N GLY A 219 -5.94 2.44 9.34
CA GLY A 219 -7.38 2.48 9.42
C GLY A 219 -7.89 3.89 9.17
N ALA A 220 -8.61 4.11 8.08
CA ALA A 220 -9.18 5.41 7.74
C ALA A 220 -10.67 5.26 7.44
N PRO A 221 -11.52 6.20 7.88
CA PRO A 221 -12.94 6.18 7.56
C PRO A 221 -13.18 6.08 6.05
N LYS A 222 -14.15 5.26 5.66
CA LYS A 222 -14.56 5.03 4.28
C LYS A 222 -15.97 5.53 4.06
N ARG A 223 -16.15 6.27 2.97
CA ARG A 223 -17.45 6.55 2.37
C ARG A 223 -17.77 5.44 1.40
N ILE A 224 -18.97 4.89 1.49
CA ILE A 224 -19.44 3.75 0.71
C ILE A 224 -20.82 4.10 0.14
N HIS A 225 -21.03 3.93 -1.15
CA HIS A 225 -22.31 4.10 -1.83
C HIS A 225 -22.92 2.72 -2.09
N HIS A 226 -23.55 2.14 -1.08
CA HIS A 226 -24.10 0.80 -1.16
C HIS A 226 -25.39 0.78 -2.00
N PRO A 227 -25.55 -0.12 -2.98
CA PRO A 227 -26.70 -0.11 -3.88
C PRO A 227 -28.04 -0.34 -3.18
N GLN A 228 -28.05 -1.07 -2.06
CA GLN A 228 -29.29 -1.41 -1.33
C GLN A 228 -29.61 -0.46 -0.17
N VAL A 229 -28.60 0.12 0.49
CA VAL A 229 -28.79 0.94 1.71
C VAL A 229 -28.30 2.38 1.56
N GLY A 230 -27.79 2.75 0.38
CA GLY A 230 -27.32 4.07 0.04
C GLY A 230 -25.97 4.42 0.66
N ALA A 231 -25.75 5.72 0.90
CA ALA A 231 -24.49 6.22 1.45
C ALA A 231 -24.29 5.78 2.91
N LEU A 232 -23.09 5.26 3.19
CA LEU A 232 -22.59 4.83 4.48
C LEU A 232 -21.25 5.51 4.75
N ARG A 233 -21.01 5.87 6.02
CA ARG A 233 -19.69 6.27 6.51
C ARG A 233 -19.28 5.29 7.60
N LEU A 234 -18.28 4.47 7.30
CA LEU A 234 -17.78 3.45 8.22
C LEU A 234 -16.32 3.74 8.56
N ASN A 235 -16.00 3.70 9.83
CA ASN A 235 -14.62 3.59 10.29
C ASN A 235 -14.07 2.23 9.87
N ARG A 236 -12.80 2.20 9.47
CA ARG A 236 -12.10 0.99 9.06
C ARG A 236 -10.93 0.78 9.99
N GLU A 237 -10.94 -0.27 10.77
CA GLU A 237 -9.82 -0.66 11.62
C GLU A 237 -8.98 -1.71 10.93
N ARG A 238 -7.65 -1.59 11.06
CA ARG A 238 -6.68 -2.58 10.58
C ARG A 238 -5.88 -3.08 11.76
N LEU A 239 -6.01 -4.37 12.08
CA LEU A 239 -5.43 -4.99 13.26
C LEU A 239 -4.49 -6.11 12.83
N GLY A 240 -3.20 -5.97 13.15
CA GLY A 240 -2.21 -7.01 12.87
C GLY A 240 -2.51 -8.30 13.65
N VAL A 241 -2.41 -9.44 12.99
CA VAL A 241 -2.67 -10.75 13.61
C VAL A 241 -1.40 -11.28 14.28
N GLY A 242 -1.42 -11.39 15.60
CA GLY A 242 -0.32 -11.96 16.37
C GLY A 242 0.01 -13.39 15.95
N GLY A 243 1.29 -13.68 15.70
CA GLY A 243 1.77 -14.99 15.26
C GLY A 243 1.55 -15.31 13.78
N ALA A 244 0.96 -14.39 13.01
CA ALA A 244 0.79 -14.49 11.56
C ALA A 244 1.28 -13.19 10.89
N GLU A 245 2.60 -13.05 10.78
CA GLU A 245 3.24 -11.87 10.16
C GLU A 245 2.66 -11.59 8.77
N GLY A 246 2.35 -10.32 8.51
CA GLY A 246 1.76 -9.85 7.26
C GLY A 246 0.23 -10.01 7.16
N GLN A 247 -0.42 -10.73 8.09
CA GLN A 247 -1.88 -10.83 8.11
C GLN A 247 -2.52 -9.70 8.90
N THR A 248 -3.55 -9.10 8.33
CA THR A 248 -4.32 -8.00 8.94
C THR A 248 -5.79 -8.37 8.99
N LEU A 249 -6.40 -8.30 10.17
CA LEU A 249 -7.84 -8.28 10.33
C LEU A 249 -8.35 -6.87 10.06
N VAL A 250 -9.30 -6.75 9.14
CA VAL A 250 -9.95 -5.50 8.78
C VAL A 250 -11.40 -5.56 9.24
N VAL A 251 -11.82 -4.54 10.00
CA VAL A 251 -13.18 -4.43 10.52
C VAL A 251 -13.77 -3.08 10.13
N TYR A 252 -14.99 -3.08 9.61
CA TYR A 252 -15.76 -1.86 9.39
C TYR A 252 -16.78 -1.67 10.50
N HIS A 253 -16.83 -0.47 11.07
CA HIS A 253 -17.82 -0.13 12.10
C HIS A 253 -18.35 1.30 11.91
N PRO A 254 -19.64 1.53 12.19
CA PRO A 254 -20.23 2.87 12.20
C PRO A 254 -20.03 3.53 13.57
N ASP A 255 -20.04 4.85 13.61
CA ASP A 255 -20.17 5.56 14.89
C ASP A 255 -21.55 5.24 15.52
N PRO A 256 -21.63 4.96 16.83
CA PRO A 256 -22.89 4.66 17.51
C PRO A 256 -23.94 5.77 17.35
N GLY A 257 -25.21 5.39 17.16
CA GLY A 257 -26.33 6.33 17.06
C GLY A 257 -26.39 7.13 15.76
N THR A 258 -25.65 6.73 14.73
CA THR A 258 -25.69 7.35 13.40
C THR A 258 -26.60 6.61 12.43
N ASP A 259 -27.07 7.30 11.39
CA ASP A 259 -27.80 6.70 10.26
C ASP A 259 -26.99 5.58 9.58
N SER A 260 -25.66 5.67 9.58
CA SER A 260 -24.80 4.57 9.10
C SER A 260 -24.89 3.32 9.97
N ALA A 261 -25.13 3.45 11.27
CA ALA A 261 -25.36 2.31 12.15
C ALA A 261 -26.70 1.61 11.86
N GLU A 262 -27.76 2.38 11.64
CA GLU A 262 -29.08 1.84 11.29
C GLU A 262 -29.06 1.14 9.92
N LYS A 263 -28.44 1.76 8.92
CA LYS A 263 -28.28 1.16 7.58
C LYS A 263 -27.42 -0.09 7.58
N LEU A 264 -26.36 -0.13 8.40
CA LEU A 264 -25.55 -1.34 8.54
C LEU A 264 -26.32 -2.47 9.22
N ALA A 265 -27.13 -2.16 10.24
CA ALA A 265 -28.02 -3.13 10.87
C ALA A 265 -29.10 -3.64 9.90
N LEU A 266 -29.63 -2.78 9.03
CA LEU A 266 -30.55 -3.15 7.95
C LEU A 266 -29.87 -4.14 6.98
N LEU A 267 -28.66 -3.83 6.52
CA LEU A 267 -27.88 -4.72 5.65
C LEU A 267 -27.63 -6.08 6.33
N ALA A 268 -27.31 -6.08 7.62
CA ALA A 268 -27.12 -7.31 8.38
C ALA A 268 -28.39 -8.16 8.47
N SER A 269 -29.54 -7.52 8.69
CA SER A 269 -30.84 -8.19 8.75
C SER A 269 -31.21 -8.83 7.42
N MET A 270 -30.96 -8.13 6.29
CA MET A 270 -31.18 -8.67 4.95
C MET A 270 -30.29 -9.89 4.67
N THR A 271 -29.01 -9.80 5.06
CA THR A 271 -28.04 -10.89 4.88
C THR A 271 -28.43 -12.14 5.67
N ALA A 272 -28.92 -11.97 6.90
CA ALA A 272 -29.38 -13.09 7.73
C ALA A 272 -30.59 -13.81 7.10
N LEU A 273 -31.48 -13.07 6.43
CA LEU A 273 -32.64 -13.64 5.73
C LEU A 273 -32.22 -14.43 4.48
N ASP A 274 -31.17 -14.02 3.78
CA ASP A 274 -30.66 -14.72 2.60
C ASP A 274 -29.88 -15.99 2.98
N VAL A 275 -29.16 -16.01 4.10
CA VAL A 275 -28.46 -17.22 4.59
C VAL A 275 -29.44 -18.27 5.13
N ALA A 276 -30.63 -17.87 5.55
CA ALA A 276 -31.67 -18.78 6.05
C ALA A 276 -32.51 -19.45 4.93
N ARG A 277 -32.30 -19.08 3.66
CA ARG A 277 -32.97 -19.64 2.49
C ARG A 277 -32.08 -20.64 1.75
#